data_AF-A0A7K4CNK1-F1
#
_entry.id   AF-A0A7K4CNK1-F1
#
_cell.length_a   1.000
_cell.length_b   1.000
_cell.length_c   1.000
_cell.angle_alpha   90.00
_cell.angle_beta   90.00
_cell.angle_gamma   90.00
#
_symmetry.space_group_name_H-M   'P 1'
#
loop_
_entity.id
_entity.type
_entity.pdbx_description
1 polymer ?
#
loop_
_entity_poly.entity_id
_entity_poly.type
_entity_poly.pdbx_seq_one_letter_code
_entity_poly.pdbx_strand_id
1 'polypeptide(L)'
;MKRFITLDILRGASILGMIFLHLVDDLYDLSWTTTQAGLDNHSIAEIFLLIAGIFFGSWAGLFLLVSATGNMVSMHDALEKGKTVRSVVIKQVVGGFILLLFGFLAEGTLQYYGLFQTVRMGTMDFTRIIWKGFTMETIHTIAWCMIINGFVQGLLSLNHGHSKAKRNMIVYAILAIVVVIATQPIWDWLKTIYPGYPFTSTGYMDRIVQNPGPDAGAGEYILKFFFLPLGGLPEPIFPFLAVSFLGSMIGIAITRKDISRKWPKQGVLLGMLIVVAGFVVWIAADMPFSSLLPLDNFSMFSRIGGGAGWKWLPWICFITGSQVALTSLMFRLIEFRGNARNAAERSKFVRKFGMIPFTLYTFHRTIAMAPLLLLSWIFQVDMTIDVHNLDGWTSLGAIAVCLLFMYGLMLLWERKDYIGSLEWMIGTIGAYALGIPRRSGEKMKWYRWGARDQQKLFYNAEWIDLFPRGDNGGVECRDSKLAMKMGIAALMLPIGLGSAIGISLYKTARTIEGPNKYGTIARGLLVAAIMFNVTLIVALALIKFGALGISL
;
A
#
# COMPACT_ATOMS: atom_id res chain seq x y z
N MET A 1 0.08 20.29 13.74
CA MET A 1 0.00 20.16 12.28
C MET A 1 -1.35 19.53 12.02
N LYS A 2 -2.18 20.17 11.21
CA LYS A 2 -3.46 19.58 10.81
C LYS A 2 -3.18 18.39 9.88
N ARG A 3 -3.98 17.33 9.95
CA ARG A 3 -3.75 16.07 9.22
C ARG A 3 -4.80 15.85 8.15
N PHE A 4 -4.40 15.21 7.06
CA PHE A 4 -5.31 14.67 6.06
C PHE A 4 -5.78 13.28 6.52
N ILE A 5 -7.09 13.14 6.70
CA ILE A 5 -7.68 11.89 7.18
C ILE A 5 -7.64 10.80 6.11
N THR A 6 -7.73 11.16 4.83
CA THR A 6 -7.60 10.23 3.71
C THR A 6 -6.26 9.51 3.74
N LEU A 7 -5.17 10.22 4.03
CA LEU A 7 -3.84 9.60 4.12
C LEU A 7 -3.75 8.62 5.30
N ASP A 8 -4.35 8.96 6.44
CA ASP A 8 -4.40 8.07 7.60
C ASP A 8 -5.22 6.81 7.33
N ILE A 9 -6.38 6.94 6.67
CA ILE A 9 -7.24 5.81 6.30
C ILE A 9 -6.52 4.91 5.29
N LEU A 10 -6.00 5.48 4.20
CA LEU A 10 -5.33 4.70 3.15
C LEU A 10 -4.09 4.00 3.69
N ARG A 11 -3.32 4.65 4.57
CA ARG A 11 -2.18 4.01 5.26
C ARG A 11 -2.63 2.82 6.09
N GLY A 12 -3.64 3.00 6.94
CA GLY A 12 -4.15 1.93 7.78
C GLY A 12 -4.75 0.77 6.98
N ALA A 13 -5.49 1.09 5.91
CA ALA A 13 -6.05 0.11 4.99
C ALA A 13 -4.97 -0.69 4.25
N SER A 14 -3.88 -0.04 3.84
CA SER A 14 -2.77 -0.72 3.16
C SER A 14 -2.09 -1.72 4.08
N ILE A 15 -1.85 -1.36 5.34
CA ILE A 15 -1.25 -2.27 6.34
C ILE A 15 -2.21 -3.41 6.69
N LEU A 16 -3.48 -3.10 6.96
CA LEU A 16 -4.48 -4.12 7.25
C LEU A 16 -4.64 -5.11 6.08
N GLY A 17 -4.69 -4.59 4.86
CA GLY A 17 -4.75 -5.39 3.64
C GLY A 17 -3.53 -6.31 3.52
N MET A 18 -2.32 -5.75 3.61
CA MET A 18 -1.07 -6.53 3.54
C MET A 18 -1.04 -7.65 4.58
N ILE A 19 -1.42 -7.39 5.85
CA ILE A 19 -1.47 -8.43 6.88
C ILE A 19 -2.48 -9.51 6.50
N PHE A 20 -3.69 -9.11 6.07
CA PHE A 20 -4.71 -10.05 5.62
C PHE A 20 -4.18 -10.95 4.49
N LEU A 21 -3.51 -10.37 3.51
CA LEU A 21 -2.99 -11.08 2.34
C LEU A 21 -1.85 -12.02 2.68
N HIS A 22 -0.92 -11.61 3.54
CA HIS A 22 0.13 -12.51 4.02
C HIS A 22 -0.45 -13.67 4.83
N LEU A 23 -1.50 -13.44 5.62
CA LEU A 23 -2.17 -14.54 6.31
C LEU A 23 -2.96 -15.45 5.35
N VAL A 24 -3.51 -14.92 4.26
CA VAL A 24 -4.08 -15.75 3.18
C VAL A 24 -2.97 -16.60 2.55
N ASP A 25 -1.86 -16.00 2.14
CA ASP A 25 -0.71 -16.69 1.55
C ASP A 25 -0.16 -17.79 2.48
N ASP A 26 0.00 -17.49 3.78
CA ASP A 26 0.58 -18.42 4.75
C ASP A 26 -0.39 -19.57 5.16
N LEU A 27 -1.71 -19.41 5.02
CA LEU A 27 -2.71 -20.35 5.56
C LEU A 27 -3.59 -21.04 4.52
N TYR A 28 -4.01 -20.33 3.46
CA TYR A 28 -4.97 -20.84 2.49
C TYR A 28 -4.30 -21.76 1.46
N ASP A 29 -4.93 -22.91 1.17
CA ASP A 29 -4.48 -23.78 0.10
C ASP A 29 -4.76 -23.16 -1.27
N LEU A 30 -3.68 -22.86 -1.98
CA LEU A 30 -3.68 -22.24 -3.31
C LEU A 30 -3.18 -23.18 -4.39
N SER A 31 -2.91 -24.45 -4.05
CA SER A 31 -2.45 -25.44 -5.02
C SER A 31 -3.42 -25.61 -6.19
N TRP A 32 -4.72 -25.41 -5.96
CA TRP A 32 -5.75 -25.46 -7.00
C TRP A 32 -5.63 -24.37 -8.07
N THR A 33 -4.92 -23.26 -7.82
CA THR A 33 -4.73 -22.20 -8.82
C THR A 33 -3.64 -22.54 -9.84
N THR A 34 -2.83 -23.57 -9.57
CA THR A 34 -1.67 -23.96 -10.39
C THR A 34 -2.00 -24.92 -11.53
N THR A 35 -3.23 -25.45 -11.58
CA THR A 35 -3.65 -26.39 -12.62
C THR A 35 -5.00 -25.99 -13.21
N GLN A 36 -5.20 -26.25 -14.51
CA GLN A 36 -6.48 -26.02 -15.17
C GLN A 36 -7.62 -26.79 -14.49
N ALA A 37 -7.38 -28.07 -14.17
CA ALA A 37 -8.37 -28.91 -13.48
C ALA A 37 -8.74 -28.36 -12.09
N GLY A 38 -7.79 -27.72 -11.40
CA GLY A 38 -8.06 -27.02 -10.16
C GLY A 38 -9.00 -25.84 -10.40
N LEU A 39 -8.63 -24.91 -11.29
CA LEU A 39 -9.49 -23.76 -11.63
C LEU A 39 -10.90 -24.18 -12.07
N ASP A 40 -11.01 -25.19 -12.94
CA ASP A 40 -12.28 -25.65 -13.50
C ASP A 40 -13.26 -26.16 -12.44
N ASN A 41 -12.74 -26.65 -11.31
CA ASN A 41 -13.55 -27.18 -10.22
C ASN A 41 -14.07 -26.12 -9.25
N HIS A 42 -13.48 -24.93 -9.25
CA HIS A 42 -13.91 -23.81 -8.41
C HIS A 42 -14.99 -22.95 -9.09
N SER A 43 -15.78 -22.28 -8.26
CA SER A 43 -16.79 -21.34 -8.72
C SER A 43 -16.16 -20.07 -9.30
N ILE A 44 -16.87 -19.41 -10.22
CA ILE A 44 -16.42 -18.13 -10.76
C ILE A 44 -16.33 -17.08 -9.65
N ALA A 45 -17.19 -17.15 -8.63
CA ALA A 45 -17.11 -16.25 -7.47
C ALA A 45 -15.80 -16.43 -6.68
N GLU A 46 -15.34 -17.66 -6.45
CA GLU A 46 -14.04 -17.92 -5.80
C GLU A 46 -12.88 -17.37 -6.63
N ILE A 47 -12.90 -17.57 -7.95
CA ILE A 47 -11.87 -17.01 -8.84
C ILE A 47 -11.92 -15.48 -8.86
N PHE A 48 -13.10 -14.89 -8.85
CA PHE A 48 -13.24 -13.44 -8.77
C PHE A 48 -12.71 -12.89 -7.43
N LEU A 49 -12.99 -13.57 -6.32
CA LEU A 49 -12.46 -13.23 -5.00
C LEU A 49 -10.94 -13.40 -4.95
N LEU A 50 -10.40 -14.45 -5.59
CA LEU A 50 -8.97 -14.63 -5.79
C LEU A 50 -8.41 -13.43 -6.54
N ILE A 51 -8.90 -13.11 -7.74
CA ILE A 51 -8.43 -11.97 -8.55
C ILE A 51 -8.53 -10.65 -7.76
N ALA A 52 -9.60 -10.43 -7.01
CA ALA A 52 -9.73 -9.25 -6.15
C ALA A 52 -8.67 -9.25 -5.03
N GLY A 53 -8.46 -10.41 -4.40
CA GLY A 53 -7.42 -10.64 -3.40
C GLY A 53 -6.03 -10.36 -3.96
N ILE A 54 -5.71 -10.87 -5.15
CA ILE A 54 -4.47 -10.62 -5.91
C ILE A 54 -4.29 -9.12 -6.18
N PHE A 55 -5.35 -8.49 -6.68
CA PHE A 55 -5.32 -7.08 -7.03
C PHE A 55 -5.07 -6.20 -5.81
N PHE A 56 -5.81 -6.37 -4.72
CA PHE A 56 -5.56 -5.67 -3.46
C PHE A 56 -4.26 -6.14 -2.79
N GLY A 57 -3.85 -7.37 -3.08
CA GLY A 57 -2.56 -8.03 -2.84
C GLY A 57 -1.37 -7.14 -3.12
N SER A 58 -1.35 -6.68 -4.36
CA SER A 58 -0.25 -5.92 -4.94
C SER A 58 -0.29 -4.43 -4.62
N TRP A 59 -1.04 -4.03 -3.58
CA TRP A 59 -1.16 -2.62 -3.19
C TRP A 59 -0.05 -2.13 -2.25
N ALA A 60 1.09 -2.82 -2.19
CA ALA A 60 2.30 -2.25 -1.58
C ALA A 60 2.66 -0.87 -2.18
N GLY A 61 2.41 -0.69 -3.49
CA GLY A 61 2.50 0.60 -4.16
C GLY A 61 1.60 1.69 -3.56
N LEU A 62 0.43 1.35 -3.00
CA LEU A 62 -0.45 2.31 -2.31
C LEU A 62 0.21 2.83 -1.04
N PHE A 63 0.83 1.94 -0.26
CA PHE A 63 1.53 2.33 0.94
C PHE A 63 2.71 3.26 0.62
N LEU A 64 3.44 2.99 -0.46
CA LEU A 64 4.48 3.88 -0.99
C LEU A 64 3.91 5.23 -1.46
N LEU A 65 2.83 5.24 -2.25
CA LEU A 65 2.14 6.44 -2.74
C LEU A 65 1.71 7.35 -1.58
N VAL A 66 1.05 6.78 -0.56
CA VAL A 66 0.57 7.49 0.62
C VAL A 66 1.74 7.99 1.48
N SER A 67 2.80 7.19 1.61
CA SER A 67 4.01 7.56 2.35
C SER A 67 4.74 8.72 1.68
N ALA A 68 4.93 8.68 0.36
CA ALA A 68 5.51 9.78 -0.41
C ALA A 68 4.65 11.04 -0.36
N THR A 69 3.32 10.90 -0.46
CA THR A 69 2.37 12.01 -0.31
C THR A 69 2.51 12.67 1.06
N GLY A 70 2.44 11.89 2.14
CA GLY A 70 2.57 12.40 3.51
C GLY A 70 3.93 13.03 3.79
N ASN A 71 5.00 12.46 3.21
CA ASN A 71 6.33 13.01 3.32
C ASN A 71 6.43 14.38 2.64
N MET A 72 5.92 14.49 1.42
CA MET A 72 5.92 15.73 0.66
C MET A 72 5.11 16.83 1.36
N VAL A 73 3.96 16.48 1.95
CA VAL A 73 3.18 17.39 2.81
C VAL A 73 4.04 17.90 3.97
N SER A 74 4.77 17.00 4.65
CA SER A 74 5.65 17.40 5.76
C SER A 74 6.82 18.28 5.31
N MET A 75 7.38 18.06 4.12
CA MET A 75 8.45 18.89 3.58
C MET A 75 7.96 20.29 3.25
N HIS A 76 6.80 20.40 2.58
CA HIS A 76 6.17 21.68 2.27
C HIS A 76 5.82 22.47 3.53
N ASP A 77 5.17 21.86 4.51
CA ASP A 77 4.83 22.51 5.78
C ASP A 77 6.08 23.01 6.53
N ALA A 78 7.19 22.27 6.48
CA ALA A 78 8.45 22.71 7.08
C ALA A 78 9.05 23.93 6.36
N LEU A 79 9.04 23.92 5.02
CA LEU A 79 9.54 25.03 4.20
C LEU A 79 8.67 26.28 4.37
N GLU A 80 7.34 26.14 4.43
CA GLU A 80 6.41 27.24 4.69
C GLU A 80 6.61 27.87 6.08
N LYS A 81 7.05 27.07 7.06
CA LYS A 81 7.46 27.55 8.40
C LYS A 81 8.85 28.16 8.44
N GLY A 82 9.47 28.41 7.29
CA GLY A 82 10.78 29.05 7.18
C GLY A 82 11.95 28.14 7.53
N LYS A 83 11.78 26.81 7.58
CA LYS A 83 12.93 25.90 7.72
C LYS A 83 13.79 25.97 6.46
N THR A 84 15.11 25.91 6.64
CA THR A 84 16.04 25.94 5.51
C THR A 84 15.92 24.66 4.67
N VAL A 85 16.12 24.79 3.35
CA VAL A 85 16.10 23.65 2.42
C VAL A 85 17.07 22.56 2.88
N ARG A 86 18.29 22.93 3.28
CA ARG A 86 19.30 22.01 3.81
C ARG A 86 18.78 21.21 5.01
N SER A 87 18.12 21.85 5.97
CA SER A 87 17.57 21.17 7.15
C SER A 87 16.49 20.15 6.76
N VAL A 88 15.62 20.52 5.81
CA VAL A 88 14.57 19.62 5.31
C VAL A 88 15.18 18.43 4.58
N VAL A 89 16.15 18.64 3.68
CA VAL A 89 16.84 17.57 2.96
C VAL A 89 17.57 16.62 3.92
N ILE A 90 18.36 17.15 4.85
CA ILE A 90 19.10 16.33 5.84
C ILE A 90 18.14 15.46 6.63
N LYS A 91 17.01 16.02 7.10
CA LYS A 91 16.00 15.26 7.82
C LYS A 91 15.47 14.07 7.00
N GLN A 92 15.22 14.26 5.71
CA GLN A 92 14.72 13.22 4.82
C GLN A 92 15.76 12.15 4.54
N VAL A 93 16.99 12.56 4.22
CA VAL A 93 18.08 11.66 3.90
C VAL A 93 18.47 10.82 5.12
N VAL A 94 18.67 11.45 6.28
CA VAL A 94 19.00 10.76 7.54
C VAL A 94 17.85 9.86 7.98
N GLY A 95 16.60 10.35 7.94
CA GLY A 95 15.44 9.52 8.23
C GLY A 95 15.33 8.32 7.29
N GLY A 96 15.74 8.49 6.03
CA GLY A 96 15.75 7.46 5.00
C GLY A 96 16.79 6.39 5.28
N PHE A 97 18.02 6.79 5.62
CA PHE A 97 19.06 5.85 6.02
C PHE A 97 18.72 5.09 7.31
N ILE A 98 18.11 5.76 8.30
CA ILE A 98 17.63 5.07 9.51
C ILE A 98 16.57 4.04 9.12
N LEU A 99 15.58 4.42 8.31
CA LEU A 99 14.55 3.48 7.87
C LEU A 99 15.13 2.32 7.05
N LEU A 100 16.12 2.60 6.20
CA LEU A 100 16.80 1.59 5.38
C LEU A 100 17.52 0.57 6.27
N LEU A 101 18.28 1.04 7.26
CA LEU A 101 18.94 0.17 8.25
C LEU A 101 17.92 -0.72 8.98
N PHE A 102 16.79 -0.13 9.39
CA PHE A 102 15.71 -0.89 10.01
C PHE A 102 15.04 -1.89 9.04
N GLY A 103 15.01 -1.62 7.74
CA GLY A 103 14.59 -2.59 6.72
C GLY A 103 15.50 -3.81 6.69
N PHE A 104 16.81 -3.61 6.58
CA PHE A 104 17.80 -4.70 6.59
C PHE A 104 17.71 -5.53 7.88
N LEU A 105 17.58 -4.85 9.04
CA LEU A 105 17.43 -5.53 10.34
C LEU A 105 16.10 -6.26 10.43
N ALA A 106 15.01 -5.67 9.93
CA ALA A 106 13.69 -6.28 9.95
C ALA A 106 13.70 -7.60 9.19
N GLU A 107 14.14 -7.60 7.93
CA GLU A 107 14.14 -8.81 7.10
C GLU A 107 15.13 -9.86 7.60
N GLY A 108 16.33 -9.45 8.03
CA GLY A 108 17.33 -10.38 8.50
C GLY A 108 16.98 -11.01 9.85
N THR A 109 16.45 -10.22 10.79
CA THR A 109 16.33 -10.62 12.21
C THR A 109 14.92 -10.61 12.77
N LEU A 110 14.13 -9.56 12.54
CA LEU A 110 12.88 -9.35 13.29
C LEU A 110 11.66 -10.01 12.65
N GLN A 111 11.69 -10.24 11.33
CA GLN A 111 10.66 -10.97 10.62
C GLN A 111 10.68 -12.46 10.94
N TYR A 112 9.53 -13.11 10.78
CA TYR A 112 9.39 -14.55 10.96
C TYR A 112 10.43 -15.33 10.14
N TYR A 113 10.53 -15.07 8.83
CA TYR A 113 11.44 -15.77 7.92
C TYR A 113 12.95 -15.48 8.12
N GLY A 114 13.29 -14.59 9.04
CA GLY A 114 14.66 -14.30 9.49
C GLY A 114 15.05 -15.19 10.68
N LEU A 115 15.58 -14.56 11.74
CA LEU A 115 16.04 -15.25 12.95
C LEU A 115 14.97 -16.15 13.62
N PHE A 116 13.70 -15.70 13.65
CA PHE A 116 12.66 -16.44 14.37
C PHE A 116 12.40 -17.83 13.77
N GLN A 117 12.37 -17.95 12.44
CA GLN A 117 12.19 -19.24 11.78
C GLN A 117 13.41 -20.14 11.97
N THR A 118 14.62 -19.62 11.90
CA THR A 118 15.84 -20.43 12.12
C THR A 118 15.84 -20.99 13.54
N VAL A 119 15.55 -20.15 14.55
CA VAL A 119 15.40 -20.58 15.95
C VAL A 119 14.28 -21.63 16.09
N ARG A 120 13.12 -21.45 15.45
CA ARG A 120 12.02 -22.44 15.46
C ARG A 120 12.46 -23.79 14.88
N MET A 121 13.22 -23.78 13.80
CA MET A 121 13.76 -24.99 13.16
C MET A 121 14.94 -25.59 13.93
N GLY A 122 15.35 -25.00 15.06
CA GLY A 122 16.50 -25.47 15.84
C GLY A 122 17.85 -25.22 15.18
N THR A 123 17.93 -24.33 14.19
CA THR A 123 19.17 -24.00 13.47
C THR A 123 19.53 -22.52 13.66
N MET A 124 20.77 -22.20 14.00
CA MET A 124 21.26 -20.81 14.02
C MET A 124 22.13 -20.59 12.77
N ASP A 125 21.49 -20.13 11.69
CA ASP A 125 22.16 -19.85 10.42
C ASP A 125 22.34 -18.34 10.24
N PHE A 126 23.51 -17.84 10.64
CA PHE A 126 23.87 -16.43 10.48
C PHE A 126 23.99 -16.00 9.01
N THR A 127 24.38 -16.91 8.12
CA THR A 127 24.44 -16.63 6.69
C THR A 127 23.05 -16.34 6.17
N ARG A 128 22.04 -17.15 6.55
CA ARG A 128 20.64 -16.91 6.20
C ARG A 128 20.11 -15.59 6.76
N ILE A 129 20.48 -15.20 7.98
CA ILE A 129 20.08 -13.92 8.59
C ILE A 129 20.60 -12.74 7.75
N ILE A 130 21.88 -12.75 7.40
CA ILE A 130 22.48 -11.69 6.58
C ILE A 130 21.87 -11.71 5.17
N TRP A 131 21.73 -12.89 4.58
CA TRP A 131 21.12 -13.14 3.28
C TRP A 131 19.70 -12.58 3.18
N LYS A 132 18.86 -12.84 4.19
CA LYS A 132 17.48 -12.33 4.25
C LYS A 132 17.42 -10.82 4.37
N GLY A 133 18.37 -10.20 5.09
CA GLY A 133 18.50 -8.74 5.15
C GLY A 133 18.58 -8.10 3.76
N PHE A 134 19.14 -8.80 2.78
CA PHE A 134 19.27 -8.36 1.40
C PHE A 134 18.03 -8.64 0.53
N THR A 135 16.86 -8.94 1.12
CA THR A 135 15.59 -9.07 0.38
C THR A 135 14.93 -7.69 0.21
N MET A 136 14.68 -7.26 -1.02
CA MET A 136 14.19 -5.91 -1.33
C MET A 136 12.66 -5.80 -1.14
N GLU A 137 12.25 -5.71 0.11
CA GLU A 137 10.86 -5.50 0.51
C GLU A 137 10.42 -4.02 0.52
N THR A 138 9.11 -3.77 0.64
CA THR A 138 8.48 -2.43 0.60
C THR A 138 9.16 -1.36 1.45
N ILE A 139 9.67 -1.74 2.62
CA ILE A 139 10.34 -0.82 3.55
C ILE A 139 11.59 -0.22 2.91
N HIS A 140 12.41 -1.05 2.26
CA HIS A 140 13.62 -0.62 1.59
C HIS A 140 13.28 0.34 0.46
N THR A 141 12.25 0.02 -0.31
CA THR A 141 11.74 0.85 -1.40
C THR A 141 11.30 2.21 -0.90
N ILE A 142 10.55 2.27 0.21
CA ILE A 142 10.12 3.51 0.84
C ILE A 142 11.32 4.32 1.35
N ALA A 143 12.28 3.67 2.01
CA ALA A 143 13.46 4.32 2.53
C ALA A 143 14.26 5.00 1.42
N TRP A 144 14.56 4.27 0.34
CA TRP A 144 15.25 4.82 -0.82
C TRP A 144 14.44 5.90 -1.53
N CYS A 145 13.14 5.70 -1.71
CA CYS A 145 12.24 6.70 -2.28
C CYS A 145 12.24 7.99 -1.45
N MET A 146 12.30 7.89 -0.12
CA MET A 146 12.38 9.05 0.78
C MET A 146 13.71 9.80 0.63
N ILE A 147 14.83 9.08 0.48
CA ILE A 147 16.15 9.67 0.20
C ILE A 147 16.12 10.42 -1.14
N ILE A 148 15.68 9.76 -2.21
CA ILE A 148 15.66 10.32 -3.57
C ILE A 148 14.71 11.52 -3.64
N ASN A 149 13.47 11.40 -3.13
CA ASN A 149 12.54 12.53 -3.08
C ASN A 149 13.09 13.69 -2.22
N GLY A 150 13.80 13.36 -1.13
CA GLY A 150 14.51 14.34 -0.31
C GLY A 150 15.45 15.20 -1.14
N PHE A 151 16.31 14.59 -1.95
CA PHE A 151 17.22 15.29 -2.85
C PHE A 151 16.49 16.05 -3.97
N VAL A 152 15.58 15.41 -4.68
CA VAL A 152 14.82 16.02 -5.79
C VAL A 152 14.07 17.27 -5.30
N GLN A 153 13.30 17.14 -4.22
CA GLN A 153 12.57 18.27 -3.65
C GLN A 153 13.52 19.33 -3.08
N GLY A 154 14.65 18.92 -2.51
CA GLY A 154 15.70 19.83 -2.07
C GLY A 154 16.16 20.74 -3.19
N LEU A 155 16.55 20.17 -4.34
CA LEU A 155 16.96 20.91 -5.54
C LEU A 155 15.83 21.82 -6.05
N LEU A 156 14.60 21.31 -6.12
CA LEU A 156 13.45 22.11 -6.54
C LEU A 156 13.13 23.25 -5.57
N SER A 157 13.48 23.12 -4.30
CA SER A 157 13.18 24.11 -3.26
C SER A 157 14.21 25.23 -3.18
N LEU A 158 15.37 25.10 -3.84
CA LEU A 158 16.37 26.16 -3.97
C LEU A 158 15.74 27.43 -4.55
N ASN A 159 16.27 28.60 -4.15
CA ASN A 159 15.82 29.91 -4.60
C ASN A 159 14.28 30.09 -4.52
N HIS A 160 13.69 29.71 -3.38
CA HIS A 160 12.24 29.75 -3.11
C HIS A 160 11.39 28.93 -4.09
N GLY A 161 11.99 27.97 -4.80
CA GLY A 161 11.29 27.17 -5.80
C GLY A 161 10.22 26.22 -5.25
N HIS A 162 10.15 26.01 -3.93
CA HIS A 162 9.08 25.23 -3.30
C HIS A 162 7.69 25.86 -3.54
N SER A 163 7.62 27.19 -3.71
CA SER A 163 6.38 27.91 -4.05
C SER A 163 5.89 27.64 -5.48
N LYS A 164 6.77 27.16 -6.38
CA LYS A 164 6.47 26.91 -7.80
C LYS A 164 5.82 25.54 -7.99
N ALA A 165 4.67 25.31 -7.35
CA ALA A 165 4.01 24.00 -7.29
C ALA A 165 3.77 23.36 -8.66
N LYS A 166 3.29 24.13 -9.66
CA LYS A 166 3.06 23.62 -11.02
C LYS A 166 4.35 23.09 -11.67
N ARG A 167 5.45 23.85 -11.58
CA ARG A 167 6.76 23.44 -12.08
C ARG A 167 7.21 22.15 -11.40
N ASN A 168 7.10 22.08 -10.07
CA ASN A 168 7.57 20.93 -9.31
C ASN A 168 6.76 19.68 -9.66
N MET A 169 5.43 19.77 -9.78
CA MET A 169 4.59 18.66 -10.23
C MET A 169 4.95 18.20 -11.66
N ILE A 170 5.26 19.11 -12.58
CA ILE A 170 5.71 18.75 -13.95
C ILE A 170 7.04 17.99 -13.89
N VAL A 171 8.00 18.45 -13.09
CA VAL A 171 9.29 17.76 -12.92
C VAL A 171 9.07 16.34 -12.37
N TYR A 172 8.25 16.17 -11.34
CA TYR A 172 7.93 14.83 -10.82
C TYR A 172 7.22 13.95 -11.86
N ALA A 173 6.33 14.51 -12.68
CA ALA A 173 5.67 13.77 -13.76
C ALA A 173 6.68 13.28 -14.81
N ILE A 174 7.62 14.14 -15.23
CA ILE A 174 8.69 13.78 -16.16
C ILE A 174 9.58 12.69 -15.53
N LEU A 175 10.00 12.86 -14.27
CA LEU A 175 10.81 11.87 -13.57
C LEU A 175 10.09 10.52 -13.42
N ALA A 176 8.77 10.50 -13.18
CA ALA A 176 7.99 9.28 -13.13
C ALA A 176 8.00 8.55 -14.48
N ILE A 177 7.79 9.26 -15.58
CA ILE A 177 7.86 8.70 -16.94
C ILE A 177 9.27 8.17 -17.24
N VAL A 178 10.31 8.93 -16.89
CA VAL A 178 11.71 8.52 -17.08
C VAL A 178 12.01 7.24 -16.31
N VAL A 179 11.57 7.11 -15.04
CA VAL A 179 11.75 5.89 -14.26
C VAL A 179 11.08 4.69 -14.92
N VAL A 180 9.83 4.83 -15.37
CA VAL A 180 9.11 3.75 -16.07
C VAL A 180 9.87 3.33 -17.33
N ILE A 181 10.23 4.28 -18.20
CA ILE A 181 10.95 3.96 -19.45
C ILE A 181 12.34 3.37 -19.18
N ALA A 182 13.05 3.86 -18.16
CA ALA A 182 14.39 3.39 -17.83
C ALA A 182 14.41 2.05 -17.08
N THR A 183 13.27 1.58 -16.55
CA THR A 183 13.21 0.35 -15.73
C THR A 183 13.75 -0.86 -16.50
N GLN A 184 13.24 -1.13 -17.70
CA GLN A 184 13.69 -2.29 -18.47
C GLN A 184 15.17 -2.20 -18.91
N PRO A 185 15.66 -1.07 -19.48
CA PRO A 185 17.08 -0.90 -19.78
C PRO A 185 18.00 -1.08 -18.57
N ILE A 186 17.61 -0.56 -17.39
CA ILE A 186 18.40 -0.73 -16.16
C ILE A 186 18.48 -2.21 -15.77
N TRP A 187 17.36 -2.93 -15.84
CA TRP A 187 17.34 -4.36 -15.52
C TRP A 187 18.18 -5.18 -16.50
N ASP A 188 18.12 -4.87 -17.80
CA ASP A 188 18.95 -5.55 -18.79
C ASP A 188 20.43 -5.23 -18.61
N TRP A 189 20.78 -4.00 -18.22
CA TRP A 189 22.14 -3.62 -17.83
C TRP A 189 22.61 -4.37 -16.57
N LEU A 190 21.75 -4.56 -15.57
CA LEU A 190 22.13 -5.35 -14.38
C LEU A 190 22.42 -6.81 -14.73
N LYS A 191 21.67 -7.40 -15.68
CA LYS A 191 21.92 -8.77 -16.17
C LYS A 191 23.27 -8.91 -16.87
N THR A 192 23.76 -7.86 -17.54
CA THR A 192 25.08 -7.93 -18.18
C THR A 192 26.22 -7.88 -17.15
N ILE A 193 26.02 -7.17 -16.03
CA ILE A 193 27.01 -7.11 -14.95
C ILE A 193 26.96 -8.36 -14.08
N TYR A 194 25.76 -8.82 -13.73
CA TYR A 194 25.54 -10.00 -12.90
C TYR A 194 24.57 -10.94 -13.62
N PRO A 195 25.08 -11.91 -14.39
CA PRO A 195 24.27 -12.84 -15.15
C PRO A 195 23.21 -13.49 -14.27
N GLY A 196 21.94 -13.34 -14.65
CA GLY A 196 20.84 -13.88 -13.87
C GLY A 196 20.25 -12.96 -12.80
N TYR A 197 20.66 -11.70 -12.73
CA TYR A 197 20.07 -10.72 -11.83
C TYR A 197 18.83 -10.03 -12.45
N PRO A 198 17.72 -9.86 -11.73
CA PRO A 198 17.37 -10.55 -10.50
C PRO A 198 16.81 -11.97 -10.75
N PHE A 199 16.61 -12.36 -12.02
CA PHE A 199 16.04 -13.66 -12.43
C PHE A 199 17.03 -14.52 -13.23
N THR A 200 17.20 -15.79 -12.86
CA THR A 200 17.72 -16.84 -13.77
C THR A 200 16.60 -17.78 -14.20
N SER A 201 16.45 -17.96 -15.51
CA SER A 201 15.56 -18.98 -16.06
C SER A 201 16.32 -20.30 -16.14
N THR A 202 16.04 -21.24 -15.23
CA THR A 202 16.53 -22.62 -15.34
C THR A 202 15.40 -23.52 -15.81
N GLY A 203 14.90 -23.32 -17.04
CA GLY A 203 14.04 -24.24 -17.82
C GLY A 203 12.67 -24.66 -17.24
N TYR A 204 12.43 -24.53 -15.93
CA TYR A 204 11.21 -24.96 -15.23
C TYR A 204 10.84 -24.05 -14.05
N MET A 205 11.75 -23.21 -13.54
CA MET A 205 11.49 -22.20 -12.50
C MET A 205 12.45 -21.02 -12.68
N ASP A 206 11.97 -19.79 -12.52
CA ASP A 206 12.83 -18.62 -12.34
C ASP A 206 13.40 -18.64 -10.90
N ARG A 207 14.71 -18.84 -10.74
CA ARG A 207 15.37 -18.65 -9.44
C ARG A 207 15.73 -17.19 -9.27
N ILE A 208 15.40 -16.62 -8.11
CA ILE A 208 15.85 -15.27 -7.76
C ILE A 208 17.34 -15.32 -7.42
N VAL A 209 18.16 -14.56 -8.14
CA VAL A 209 19.61 -14.46 -7.89
C VAL A 209 19.98 -13.06 -7.42
N GLN A 210 19.20 -12.53 -6.47
CA GLN A 210 19.41 -11.18 -5.96
C GLN A 210 20.24 -11.13 -4.67
N ASN A 211 20.19 -12.19 -3.87
CA ASN A 211 20.81 -12.21 -2.56
C ASN A 211 22.27 -12.73 -2.66
N PRO A 212 23.20 -12.25 -1.83
CA PRO A 212 24.59 -12.75 -1.80
C PRO A 212 24.67 -14.27 -1.59
N GLY A 213 25.57 -14.98 -2.28
CA GLY A 213 25.77 -16.42 -2.06
C GLY A 213 26.39 -16.73 -0.67
N PRO A 214 26.34 -17.99 -0.20
CA PRO A 214 27.02 -18.39 1.03
C PRO A 214 28.53 -18.09 1.03
N ASP A 215 29.16 -18.19 -0.15
CA ASP A 215 30.58 -17.92 -0.36
C ASP A 215 30.86 -16.49 -0.84
N ALA A 216 29.88 -15.59 -0.78
CA ALA A 216 30.01 -14.22 -1.25
C ALA A 216 31.07 -13.45 -0.42
N GLY A 217 32.06 -12.89 -1.10
CA GLY A 217 33.01 -11.96 -0.50
C GLY A 217 32.38 -10.59 -0.18
N ALA A 218 33.05 -9.78 0.64
CA ALA A 218 32.57 -8.45 1.02
C ALA A 218 32.24 -7.53 -0.18
N GLY A 219 32.98 -7.67 -1.29
CA GLY A 219 32.72 -6.91 -2.52
C GLY A 219 31.34 -7.19 -3.13
N GLU A 220 30.87 -8.44 -3.06
CA GLU A 220 29.55 -8.81 -3.57
C GLU A 220 28.42 -8.21 -2.72
N TYR A 221 28.58 -8.19 -1.39
CA TYR A 221 27.64 -7.52 -0.48
C TYR A 221 27.54 -6.01 -0.76
N ILE A 222 28.68 -5.34 -0.95
CA ILE A 222 28.72 -3.92 -1.29
C ILE A 222 28.04 -3.67 -2.63
N LEU A 223 28.34 -4.47 -3.64
CA LEU A 223 27.73 -4.34 -4.97
C LEU A 223 26.21 -4.56 -4.91
N LYS A 224 25.77 -5.64 -4.26
CA LYS A 224 24.34 -5.98 -4.12
C LYS A 224 23.58 -4.95 -3.31
N PHE A 225 24.19 -4.28 -2.33
CA PHE A 225 23.56 -3.16 -1.63
C PHE A 225 23.09 -2.05 -2.59
N PHE A 226 23.85 -1.78 -3.66
CA PHE A 226 23.48 -0.81 -4.68
C PHE A 226 22.64 -1.39 -5.83
N PHE A 227 22.74 -2.69 -6.12
CA PHE A 227 21.93 -3.32 -7.19
C PHE A 227 20.52 -3.67 -6.73
N LEU A 228 20.35 -4.00 -5.45
CA LEU A 228 19.04 -4.26 -4.82
C LEU A 228 18.01 -3.18 -5.09
N PRO A 229 18.28 -1.89 -4.82
CA PRO A 229 17.32 -0.86 -5.15
C PRO A 229 16.99 -0.79 -6.65
N LEU A 230 17.91 -1.14 -7.55
CA LEU A 230 17.71 -0.98 -8.99
C LEU A 230 16.85 -2.10 -9.61
N GLY A 231 16.95 -3.33 -9.10
CA GLY A 231 16.21 -4.47 -9.65
C GLY A 231 15.95 -5.62 -8.68
N GLY A 232 16.30 -5.48 -7.41
CA GLY A 232 16.00 -6.48 -6.38
C GLY A 232 14.50 -6.61 -6.12
N LEU A 233 14.03 -7.83 -6.01
CA LEU A 233 12.65 -8.23 -5.76
C LEU A 233 12.36 -8.34 -4.24
N PRO A 234 11.08 -8.25 -3.85
CA PRO A 234 9.93 -8.03 -4.74
C PRO A 234 9.74 -6.62 -5.28
N GLU A 235 10.22 -5.58 -4.58
CA GLU A 235 9.78 -4.20 -4.82
C GLU A 235 10.95 -3.24 -5.10
N PRO A 236 11.64 -3.34 -6.25
CA PRO A 236 12.75 -2.45 -6.59
C PRO A 236 12.28 -1.00 -6.81
N ILE A 237 13.18 -0.03 -6.67
CA ILE A 237 12.95 1.38 -6.99
C ILE A 237 12.51 1.55 -8.45
N PHE A 238 12.99 0.73 -9.37
CA PHE A 238 12.51 0.73 -10.75
C PHE A 238 11.52 -0.41 -10.92
N PRO A 239 10.19 -0.17 -11.03
CA PRO A 239 9.53 1.10 -11.33
C PRO A 239 8.88 1.82 -10.12
N PHE A 240 8.94 1.31 -8.90
CA PHE A 240 8.15 1.85 -7.76
C PHE A 240 8.44 3.32 -7.40
N LEU A 241 9.60 3.86 -7.78
CA LEU A 241 9.93 5.27 -7.64
C LEU A 241 9.01 6.17 -8.46
N ALA A 242 8.46 5.69 -9.58
CA ALA A 242 7.43 6.42 -10.32
C ALA A 242 6.16 6.58 -9.47
N VAL A 243 5.76 5.54 -8.72
CA VAL A 243 4.64 5.59 -7.77
C VAL A 243 4.92 6.60 -6.66
N SER A 244 6.15 6.59 -6.13
CA SER A 244 6.61 7.58 -5.16
C SER A 244 6.57 9.03 -5.69
N PHE A 245 6.96 9.25 -6.95
CA PHE A 245 6.88 10.56 -7.60
C PHE A 245 5.43 11.01 -7.82
N LEU A 246 4.52 10.10 -8.18
CA LEU A 246 3.08 10.40 -8.23
C LEU A 246 2.54 10.79 -6.85
N GLY A 247 2.99 10.11 -5.79
CA GLY A 247 2.64 10.46 -4.42
C GLY A 247 3.14 11.85 -4.03
N SER A 248 4.38 12.18 -4.41
CA SER A 248 4.94 13.53 -4.27
C SER A 248 4.12 14.58 -5.02
N MET A 249 3.65 14.30 -6.25
CA MET A 249 2.76 15.21 -6.98
C MET A 249 1.44 15.45 -6.24
N ILE A 250 0.82 14.40 -5.71
CA ILE A 250 -0.39 14.51 -4.89
C ILE A 250 -0.10 15.38 -3.66
N GLY A 251 1.01 15.14 -2.98
CA GLY A 251 1.43 15.91 -1.80
C GLY A 251 1.63 17.39 -2.09
N ILE A 252 2.26 17.74 -3.21
CA ILE A 252 2.39 19.12 -3.68
C ILE A 252 1.02 19.72 -4.01
N ALA A 253 0.13 18.96 -4.65
CA ALA A 253 -1.17 19.45 -5.04
C ALA A 253 -2.02 19.84 -3.82
N ILE A 254 -2.12 18.95 -2.82
CA ILE A 254 -2.99 19.15 -1.65
C ILE A 254 -2.49 20.17 -0.64
N THR A 255 -1.21 20.56 -0.71
CA THR A 255 -0.66 21.66 0.13
C THR A 255 -0.89 23.04 -0.47
N ARG A 256 -1.35 23.13 -1.73
CA ARG A 256 -1.67 24.41 -2.35
C ARG A 256 -2.91 25.05 -1.75
N LYS A 257 -2.79 26.34 -1.43
CA LYS A 257 -3.93 27.18 -0.99
C LYS A 257 -5.00 27.34 -2.06
N ASP A 258 -4.61 27.28 -3.34
CA ASP A 258 -5.46 27.51 -4.51
C ASP A 258 -5.89 26.20 -5.21
N ILE A 259 -5.96 25.09 -4.48
CA ILE A 259 -6.33 23.79 -5.07
C ILE A 259 -7.74 23.82 -5.68
N SER A 260 -7.84 23.42 -6.94
CA SER A 260 -9.13 23.39 -7.65
C SER A 260 -10.02 22.26 -7.14
N ARG A 261 -11.33 22.52 -6.98
CA ARG A 261 -12.35 21.49 -6.71
C ARG A 261 -12.44 20.39 -7.77
N LYS A 262 -11.93 20.65 -8.98
CA LYS A 262 -11.89 19.67 -10.08
C LYS A 262 -10.73 18.69 -9.94
N TRP A 263 -9.72 18.99 -9.11
CA TRP A 263 -8.52 18.18 -8.97
C TRP A 263 -8.79 16.71 -8.62
N PRO A 264 -9.67 16.37 -7.65
CA PRO A 264 -9.95 14.96 -7.35
C PRO A 264 -10.56 14.21 -8.54
N LYS A 265 -11.42 14.88 -9.33
CA LYS A 265 -11.99 14.28 -10.54
C LYS A 265 -10.91 14.06 -11.60
N GLN A 266 -10.01 15.02 -11.77
CA GLN A 266 -8.87 14.90 -12.70
C GLN A 266 -7.94 13.76 -12.28
N GLY A 267 -7.67 13.60 -10.97
CA GLY A 267 -6.89 12.49 -10.45
C GLY A 267 -7.54 11.13 -10.69
N VAL A 268 -8.86 11.01 -10.52
CA VAL A 268 -9.60 9.79 -10.91
C VAL A 268 -9.45 9.50 -12.41
N LEU A 269 -9.65 10.51 -13.26
CA LEU A 269 -9.52 10.35 -14.72
C LEU A 269 -8.09 9.97 -15.14
N LEU A 270 -7.08 10.58 -14.51
CA LEU A 270 -5.68 10.24 -14.75
C LEU A 270 -5.39 8.79 -14.35
N GLY A 271 -5.85 8.35 -13.17
CA GLY A 271 -5.70 6.98 -12.73
C GLY A 271 -6.34 5.97 -13.71
N MET A 272 -7.57 6.27 -14.18
CA MET A 272 -8.23 5.45 -15.20
C MET A 272 -7.50 5.47 -16.54
N LEU A 273 -6.92 6.59 -16.95
CA LEU A 273 -6.11 6.69 -18.17
C LEU A 273 -4.86 5.81 -18.09
N ILE A 274 -4.19 5.76 -16.93
CA ILE A 274 -3.03 4.89 -16.69
C ILE A 274 -3.45 3.40 -16.78
N VAL A 275 -4.59 3.04 -16.19
CA VAL A 275 -5.17 1.68 -16.31
C VAL A 275 -5.41 1.31 -17.77
N VAL A 276 -6.08 2.19 -18.53
CA VAL A 276 -6.35 1.96 -19.96
C VAL A 276 -5.06 1.87 -20.76
N ALA A 277 -4.05 2.70 -20.47
CA ALA A 277 -2.75 2.62 -21.12
C ALA A 277 -2.06 1.27 -20.85
N GLY A 278 -2.13 0.76 -19.62
CA GLY A 278 -1.63 -0.59 -19.29
C GLY A 278 -2.32 -1.69 -20.10
N PHE A 279 -3.65 -1.60 -20.25
CA PHE A 279 -4.44 -2.55 -21.04
C PHE A 279 -4.12 -2.48 -22.55
N VAL A 280 -3.95 -1.26 -23.09
CA VAL A 280 -3.55 -1.06 -24.48
C VAL A 280 -2.17 -1.66 -24.74
N VAL A 281 -1.20 -1.45 -23.84
CA VAL A 281 0.14 -2.05 -23.95
C VAL A 281 0.07 -3.56 -23.90
N TRP A 282 -0.74 -4.12 -23.00
CA TRP A 282 -0.94 -5.57 -22.88
C TRP A 282 -1.45 -6.19 -24.19
N ILE A 283 -2.50 -5.61 -24.79
CA ILE A 283 -3.04 -6.07 -26.08
C ILE A 283 -2.03 -5.86 -27.22
N ALA A 284 -1.45 -4.66 -27.32
CA ALA A 284 -0.57 -4.30 -28.43
C ALA A 284 0.72 -5.12 -28.47
N ALA A 285 1.17 -5.61 -27.32
CA ALA A 285 2.35 -6.46 -27.20
C ALA A 285 2.03 -7.96 -27.17
N ASP A 286 0.77 -8.35 -27.43
CA ASP A 286 0.29 -9.74 -27.46
C ASP A 286 0.75 -10.54 -26.22
N MET A 287 0.60 -9.93 -25.05
CA MET A 287 1.10 -10.52 -23.81
C MET A 287 0.11 -11.56 -23.26
N PRO A 288 0.61 -12.65 -22.65
CA PRO A 288 -0.27 -13.68 -22.07
C PRO A 288 -1.11 -13.11 -20.92
N PHE A 289 -2.25 -13.73 -20.65
CA PHE A 289 -3.14 -13.35 -19.55
C PHE A 289 -2.43 -13.36 -18.19
N SER A 290 -1.47 -14.27 -18.00
CA SER A 290 -0.63 -14.36 -16.79
C SER A 290 0.21 -13.10 -16.52
N SER A 291 0.53 -12.29 -17.54
CA SER A 291 1.19 -10.98 -17.34
C SER A 291 0.25 -9.91 -16.77
N LEU A 292 -1.06 -10.07 -16.97
CA LEU A 292 -2.09 -9.20 -16.41
C LEU A 292 -2.53 -9.69 -15.03
N LEU A 293 -2.63 -11.01 -14.84
CA LEU A 293 -3.06 -11.66 -13.60
C LEU A 293 -2.25 -12.96 -13.39
N PRO A 294 -1.16 -12.93 -12.59
CA PRO A 294 -0.33 -14.10 -12.33
C PRO A 294 -1.01 -15.05 -11.33
N LEU A 295 -1.99 -15.82 -11.79
CA LEU A 295 -2.78 -16.76 -10.97
C LEU A 295 -1.97 -17.95 -10.44
N ASP A 296 -0.89 -18.30 -11.12
CA ASP A 296 -0.11 -19.52 -10.95
C ASP A 296 1.01 -19.41 -9.89
N ASN A 297 1.25 -18.21 -9.35
CA ASN A 297 2.28 -18.01 -8.34
C ASN A 297 1.87 -16.97 -7.29
N PHE A 298 1.25 -17.44 -6.20
CA PHE A 298 0.79 -16.60 -5.10
C PHE A 298 1.96 -15.78 -4.50
N SER A 299 3.17 -16.36 -4.42
CA SER A 299 4.38 -15.64 -3.99
C SER A 299 4.86 -14.52 -4.93
N MET A 300 4.28 -14.39 -6.14
CA MET A 300 4.53 -13.31 -7.09
C MET A 300 3.63 -12.07 -6.89
N PHE A 301 2.74 -11.97 -5.89
CA PHE A 301 1.92 -10.72 -5.72
C PHE A 301 2.71 -9.45 -5.48
N SER A 302 3.89 -9.59 -4.92
CA SER A 302 4.80 -8.47 -4.69
C SER A 302 5.78 -8.32 -5.86
N ARG A 303 5.93 -9.35 -6.70
CA ARG A 303 6.89 -9.36 -7.80
C ARG A 303 6.21 -8.83 -9.04
N ILE A 304 6.79 -7.76 -9.53
CA ILE A 304 6.59 -7.25 -10.87
C ILE A 304 6.41 -8.43 -11.87
N GLY A 305 5.16 -8.66 -12.30
CA GLY A 305 4.69 -9.98 -12.72
C GLY A 305 5.53 -10.67 -13.81
N GLY A 306 5.92 -11.92 -13.55
CA GLY A 306 6.18 -12.90 -14.60
C GLY A 306 7.41 -12.70 -15.49
N GLY A 307 8.48 -12.07 -14.98
CA GLY A 307 9.81 -12.23 -15.55
C GLY A 307 10.22 -11.22 -16.63
N ALA A 308 11.28 -11.58 -17.35
CA ALA A 308 12.08 -10.70 -18.20
C ALA A 308 11.28 -9.94 -19.29
N GLY A 309 11.73 -8.72 -19.61
CA GLY A 309 11.15 -7.87 -20.64
C GLY A 309 10.06 -6.95 -20.11
N TRP A 310 9.28 -6.35 -21.00
CA TRP A 310 8.27 -5.33 -20.66
C TRP A 310 6.97 -5.87 -20.04
N LYS A 311 6.90 -7.16 -19.70
CA LYS A 311 5.68 -7.84 -19.17
C LYS A 311 5.14 -7.20 -17.90
N TRP A 312 6.00 -6.51 -17.16
CA TRP A 312 5.64 -5.79 -15.95
C TRP A 312 4.82 -4.53 -16.14
N LEU A 313 4.93 -3.91 -17.32
CA LEU A 313 4.41 -2.57 -17.57
C LEU A 313 2.87 -2.51 -17.48
N PRO A 314 2.11 -3.46 -18.06
CA PRO A 314 0.67 -3.50 -17.87
C PRO A 314 0.25 -3.60 -16.41
N TRP A 315 0.88 -4.51 -15.66
CA TRP A 315 0.53 -4.75 -14.26
C TRP A 315 0.76 -3.51 -13.39
N ILE A 316 1.93 -2.89 -13.49
CA ILE A 316 2.22 -1.69 -12.69
C ILE A 316 1.30 -0.53 -13.07
N CYS A 317 0.92 -0.39 -14.35
CA CYS A 317 -0.05 0.61 -14.80
C CYS A 317 -1.43 0.35 -14.22
N PHE A 318 -1.88 -0.91 -14.22
CA PHE A 318 -3.17 -1.30 -13.66
C PHE A 318 -3.26 -0.98 -12.15
N ILE A 319 -2.25 -1.41 -11.41
CA ILE A 319 -2.16 -1.20 -9.96
C ILE A 319 -1.99 0.29 -9.63
N THR A 320 -1.02 0.97 -10.22
CA THR A 320 -0.73 2.38 -9.92
C THR A 320 -1.87 3.30 -10.34
N GLY A 321 -2.46 3.07 -11.53
CA GLY A 321 -3.59 3.84 -12.01
C GLY A 321 -4.80 3.72 -11.07
N SER A 322 -5.07 2.50 -10.59
CA SER A 322 -6.13 2.25 -9.61
C SER A 322 -5.85 2.91 -8.26
N GLN A 323 -4.61 2.90 -7.77
CA GLN A 323 -4.21 3.56 -6.52
C GLN A 323 -4.35 5.08 -6.60
N VAL A 324 -3.96 5.69 -7.72
CA VAL A 324 -4.15 7.13 -7.98
C VAL A 324 -5.64 7.47 -8.05
N ALA A 325 -6.44 6.65 -8.74
CA ALA A 325 -7.88 6.84 -8.82
C ALA A 325 -8.55 6.73 -7.45
N LEU A 326 -8.23 5.70 -6.66
CA LEU A 326 -8.77 5.52 -5.32
C LEU A 326 -8.35 6.68 -4.41
N THR A 327 -7.08 7.06 -4.39
CA THR A 327 -6.58 8.14 -3.52
C THR A 327 -7.30 9.44 -3.83
N SER A 328 -7.44 9.77 -5.12
CA SER A 328 -8.17 10.95 -5.58
C SER A 328 -9.66 10.89 -5.24
N LEU A 329 -10.29 9.72 -5.40
CA LEU A 329 -11.67 9.50 -5.01
C LEU A 329 -11.86 9.69 -3.49
N MET A 330 -10.95 9.19 -2.66
CA MET A 330 -11.04 9.34 -1.21
C MET A 330 -10.94 10.81 -0.79
N PHE A 331 -9.98 11.56 -1.33
CA PHE A 331 -9.91 13.01 -1.10
C PHE A 331 -11.19 13.73 -1.52
N ARG A 332 -11.80 13.31 -2.65
CA ARG A 332 -13.08 13.85 -3.10
C ARG A 332 -14.20 13.59 -2.09
N LEU A 333 -14.25 12.39 -1.54
CA LEU A 333 -15.33 11.94 -0.66
C LEU A 333 -15.22 12.52 0.75
N ILE A 334 -14.00 12.84 1.19
CA ILE A 334 -13.71 13.26 2.54
C ILE A 334 -13.34 14.75 2.63
N GLU A 335 -12.09 15.13 2.35
CA GLU A 335 -11.60 16.50 2.62
C GLU A 335 -12.21 17.54 1.70
N PHE A 336 -12.51 17.20 0.44
CA PHE A 336 -13.17 18.13 -0.48
C PHE A 336 -14.66 18.33 -0.20
N ARG A 337 -15.25 17.51 0.69
CA ARG A 337 -16.65 17.60 1.11
C ARG A 337 -16.83 18.16 2.51
N GLY A 338 -15.75 18.50 3.21
CA GLY A 338 -15.83 18.95 4.59
C GLY A 338 -16.24 17.85 5.57
N ASN A 339 -15.88 16.59 5.28
CA ASN A 339 -16.33 15.43 6.04
C ASN A 339 -15.21 14.75 6.85
N ALA A 340 -14.07 15.43 7.05
CA ALA A 340 -12.90 14.79 7.62
C ALA A 340 -13.14 14.27 9.05
N ARG A 341 -13.83 15.04 9.90
CA ARG A 341 -14.12 14.63 11.28
C ARG A 341 -15.02 13.38 11.36
N ASN A 342 -16.09 13.31 10.56
CA ASN A 342 -16.97 12.14 10.58
C ASN A 342 -16.26 10.90 10.01
N ALA A 343 -15.45 11.08 8.97
CA ALA A 343 -14.62 10.00 8.43
C ALA A 343 -13.63 9.51 9.49
N ALA A 344 -13.02 10.42 10.26
CA ALA A 344 -12.10 10.08 11.34
C ALA A 344 -12.75 9.21 12.43
N GLU A 345 -13.97 9.55 12.85
CA GLU A 345 -14.71 8.77 13.85
C GLU A 345 -15.08 7.37 13.36
N ARG A 346 -15.53 7.25 12.11
CA ARG A 346 -15.95 5.95 11.53
C ARG A 346 -14.79 5.04 11.14
N SER A 347 -13.61 5.59 10.92
CA SER A 347 -12.44 4.84 10.44
C SER A 347 -11.42 4.52 11.54
N LYS A 348 -11.77 4.70 12.82
CA LYS A 348 -10.87 4.43 13.95
C LYS A 348 -10.23 3.05 13.88
N PHE A 349 -11.01 2.02 13.59
CA PHE A 349 -10.50 0.64 13.47
C PHE A 349 -9.35 0.55 12.44
N VAL A 350 -9.64 0.91 11.19
CA VAL A 350 -8.68 0.83 10.07
C VAL A 350 -7.47 1.74 10.32
N ARG A 351 -7.69 2.98 10.76
CA ARG A 351 -6.61 3.95 10.99
C ARG A 351 -5.64 3.52 12.08
N LYS A 352 -6.07 2.70 13.03
CA LYS A 352 -5.19 2.24 14.11
C LYS A 352 -4.03 1.40 13.55
N PHE A 353 -4.27 0.60 12.51
CA PHE A 353 -3.21 -0.15 11.81
C PHE A 353 -2.17 0.78 11.17
N GLY A 354 -2.57 1.99 10.80
CA GLY A 354 -1.67 3.02 10.27
C GLY A 354 -0.87 3.79 11.33
N MET A 355 -1.07 3.53 12.63
CA MET A 355 -0.35 4.20 13.72
C MET A 355 0.98 3.54 14.08
N ILE A 356 1.12 2.24 13.84
CA ILE A 356 2.38 1.49 13.99
C ILE A 356 2.62 0.58 12.77
N PRO A 357 2.61 1.16 11.55
CA PRO A 357 2.59 0.40 10.31
C PRO A 357 3.84 -0.48 10.12
N PHE A 358 5.00 0.02 10.51
CA PHE A 358 6.29 -0.64 10.37
C PHE A 358 6.42 -1.79 11.36
N THR A 359 6.02 -1.58 12.62
CA THR A 359 5.98 -2.66 13.62
C THR A 359 5.04 -3.80 13.18
N LEU A 360 3.83 -3.46 12.72
CA LEU A 360 2.88 -4.47 12.25
C LEU A 360 3.39 -5.19 11.01
N TYR A 361 3.95 -4.46 10.03
CA TYR A 361 4.55 -5.07 8.86
C TYR A 361 5.66 -6.07 9.24
N THR A 362 6.56 -5.71 10.17
CA THR A 362 7.65 -6.60 10.55
C THR A 362 7.20 -7.80 11.37
N PHE A 363 6.26 -7.61 12.31
CA PHE A 363 5.94 -8.63 13.31
C PHE A 363 4.61 -9.35 13.09
N HIS A 364 3.81 -9.04 12.06
CA HIS A 364 2.49 -9.65 11.88
C HIS A 364 2.51 -11.18 11.91
N ARG A 365 3.43 -11.83 11.18
CA ARG A 365 3.58 -13.31 11.21
C ARG A 365 3.88 -13.82 12.61
N THR A 366 4.87 -13.22 13.28
CA THR A 366 5.25 -13.59 14.66
C THR A 366 4.11 -13.38 15.64
N ILE A 367 3.34 -12.31 15.51
CA ILE A 367 2.18 -12.03 16.37
C ILE A 367 1.03 -13.00 16.07
N ALA A 368 0.82 -13.37 14.80
CA ALA A 368 -0.19 -14.34 14.39
C ALA A 368 0.08 -15.75 14.91
N MET A 369 1.33 -16.09 15.25
CA MET A 369 1.66 -17.42 15.78
C MET A 369 0.93 -17.76 17.08
N ALA A 370 0.78 -16.81 18.00
CA ALA A 370 0.10 -17.09 19.27
C ALA A 370 -1.36 -17.58 19.09
N PRO A 371 -2.25 -16.86 18.38
CA PRO A 371 -3.60 -17.36 18.12
C PRO A 371 -3.61 -18.62 17.26
N LEU A 372 -2.73 -18.76 16.27
CA LEU A 372 -2.68 -19.95 15.41
C LEU A 372 -2.29 -21.22 16.17
N LEU A 373 -1.31 -21.14 17.08
CA LEU A 373 -0.93 -22.25 17.95
C LEU A 373 -2.08 -22.64 18.89
N LEU A 374 -2.79 -21.64 19.42
CA LEU A 374 -3.96 -21.89 20.27
C LEU A 374 -5.09 -22.58 19.48
N LEU A 375 -5.40 -22.10 18.27
CA LEU A 375 -6.39 -22.73 17.39
C LEU A 375 -5.96 -24.16 17.01
N SER A 376 -4.67 -24.35 16.70
CA SER A 376 -4.13 -25.67 16.37
C SER A 376 -4.32 -26.66 17.53
N TRP A 377 -4.08 -26.20 18.76
CA TRP A 377 -4.31 -26.99 19.96
C TRP A 377 -5.80 -27.28 20.21
N ILE A 378 -6.70 -26.32 19.98
CA ILE A 378 -8.15 -26.51 20.19
C ILE A 378 -8.73 -27.49 19.15
N PHE A 379 -8.38 -27.32 17.88
CA PHE A 379 -8.98 -28.07 16.78
C PHE A 379 -8.21 -29.33 16.39
N GLN A 380 -7.01 -29.55 16.97
CA GLN A 380 -6.13 -30.67 16.65
C GLN A 380 -5.78 -30.74 15.14
N VAL A 381 -5.68 -29.56 14.50
CA VAL A 381 -5.27 -29.37 13.11
C VAL A 381 -4.06 -28.45 13.11
N ASP A 382 -3.01 -28.77 12.35
CA ASP A 382 -1.87 -27.87 12.23
C ASP A 382 -2.28 -26.62 11.42
N MET A 383 -2.41 -25.49 12.10
CA MET A 383 -2.68 -24.16 11.52
C MET A 383 -1.45 -23.26 11.64
N THR A 384 -0.25 -23.82 11.80
CA THR A 384 0.97 -23.01 11.84
C THR A 384 1.23 -22.34 10.47
N ILE A 385 2.07 -21.30 10.49
CA ILE A 385 2.51 -20.63 9.26
C ILE A 385 3.37 -21.64 8.50
N ASP A 386 3.27 -21.59 7.16
CA ASP A 386 3.94 -22.48 6.19
C ASP A 386 3.17 -23.78 5.88
N VAL A 387 1.99 -24.03 6.46
CA VAL A 387 1.26 -25.29 6.26
C VAL A 387 0.41 -25.29 4.96
N HIS A 388 -0.10 -24.12 4.54
CA HIS A 388 -0.83 -23.92 3.27
C HIS A 388 -1.94 -24.96 2.98
N ASN A 389 -2.65 -25.43 4.02
CA ASN A 389 -3.55 -26.58 3.93
C ASN A 389 -5.00 -26.28 4.31
N LEU A 390 -5.32 -25.04 4.69
CA LEU A 390 -6.65 -24.70 5.17
C LEU A 390 -7.57 -24.37 3.99
N ASP A 391 -8.81 -24.86 4.10
CA ASP A 391 -9.89 -24.53 3.16
C ASP A 391 -10.42 -23.12 3.36
N GLY A 392 -11.24 -22.64 2.41
CA GLY A 392 -11.63 -21.23 2.36
C GLY A 392 -12.26 -20.70 3.65
N TRP A 393 -13.21 -21.42 4.24
CA TRP A 393 -13.88 -20.93 5.46
C TRP A 393 -13.03 -21.06 6.70
N THR A 394 -12.25 -22.14 6.81
CA THR A 394 -11.35 -22.35 7.95
C THR A 394 -10.23 -21.32 7.95
N SER A 395 -9.63 -21.04 6.79
CA SER A 395 -8.64 -19.96 6.63
C SER A 395 -9.23 -18.61 7.01
N LEU A 396 -10.41 -18.25 6.50
CA LEU A 396 -11.05 -16.97 6.82
C LEU A 396 -11.35 -16.82 8.31
N GLY A 397 -11.79 -17.90 8.96
CA GLY A 397 -11.98 -17.94 10.41
C GLY A 397 -10.68 -17.70 11.18
N ALA A 398 -9.62 -18.43 10.83
CA ALA A 398 -8.30 -18.27 11.45
C ALA A 398 -7.72 -16.87 11.24
N ILE A 399 -7.81 -16.33 10.02
CA ILE A 399 -7.38 -14.96 9.68
C ILE A 399 -8.14 -13.93 10.53
N ALA A 400 -9.47 -14.08 10.67
CA ALA A 400 -10.28 -13.18 11.48
C ALA A 400 -9.84 -13.19 12.96
N VAL A 401 -9.57 -14.37 13.52
CA VAL A 401 -9.05 -14.50 14.89
C VAL A 401 -7.69 -13.81 15.03
N CYS A 402 -6.77 -14.01 14.08
CA CYS A 402 -5.46 -13.35 14.07
C CYS A 402 -5.58 -11.83 14.03
N LEU A 403 -6.43 -11.28 13.14
CA LEU A 403 -6.64 -9.84 13.02
C LEU A 403 -7.27 -9.24 14.28
N LEU A 404 -8.25 -9.92 14.89
CA LEU A 404 -8.86 -9.49 16.15
C LEU A 404 -7.87 -9.53 17.31
N PHE A 405 -7.02 -10.57 17.37
CA PHE A 405 -5.95 -10.67 18.36
C PHE A 405 -4.95 -9.51 18.22
N MET A 406 -4.46 -9.25 17.01
CA MET A 406 -3.57 -8.11 16.73
C MET A 406 -4.21 -6.77 17.11
N TYR A 407 -5.48 -6.56 16.75
CA TYR A 407 -6.22 -5.35 17.10
C TYR A 407 -6.35 -5.20 18.62
N GLY A 408 -6.63 -6.28 19.35
CA GLY A 408 -6.67 -6.31 20.81
C GLY A 408 -5.32 -5.92 21.44
N LEU A 409 -4.21 -6.49 20.94
CA LEU A 409 -2.87 -6.11 21.38
C LEU A 409 -2.59 -4.63 21.14
N MET A 410 -2.99 -4.10 19.99
CA MET A 410 -2.83 -2.69 19.68
C MET A 410 -3.62 -1.78 20.63
N LEU A 411 -4.83 -2.16 21.04
CA LEU A 411 -5.61 -1.40 22.03
C LEU A 411 -4.93 -1.39 23.41
N LEU A 412 -4.32 -2.50 23.80
CA LEU A 412 -3.57 -2.57 25.06
C LEU A 412 -2.29 -1.73 24.99
N TRP A 413 -1.54 -1.84 23.89
CA TRP A 413 -0.29 -1.14 23.69
C TRP A 413 -0.45 0.38 23.50
N GLU A 414 -1.58 0.81 22.93
CA GLU A 414 -1.97 2.21 22.79
C GLU A 414 -1.98 2.96 24.13
N ARG A 415 -2.34 2.28 25.23
CA ARG A 415 -2.34 2.85 26.59
C ARG A 415 -0.94 3.31 27.05
N LYS A 416 0.11 2.86 26.36
CA LYS A 416 1.51 3.22 26.59
C LYS A 416 2.11 3.96 25.39
N ASP A 417 1.27 4.63 24.58
CA ASP A 417 1.70 5.43 23.42
C ASP A 417 2.60 4.68 22.43
N TYR A 418 2.41 3.35 22.34
CA TYR A 418 3.21 2.43 21.54
C TYR A 418 4.72 2.50 21.83
N ILE A 419 5.12 2.79 23.07
CA ILE A 419 6.53 2.74 23.48
C ILE A 419 7.08 1.32 23.24
N GLY A 420 8.27 1.24 22.62
CA GLY A 420 8.91 -0.02 22.24
C GLY A 420 8.62 -0.48 20.81
N SER A 421 7.70 0.18 20.09
CA SER A 421 7.47 -0.10 18.67
C SER A 421 8.67 0.34 17.82
N LEU A 422 8.80 -0.19 16.60
CA LEU A 422 9.86 0.23 15.68
C LEU A 422 9.72 1.71 15.29
N GLU A 423 8.51 2.25 15.20
CA GLU A 423 8.29 3.69 15.00
C GLU A 423 8.82 4.51 16.18
N TRP A 424 8.65 4.01 17.41
CA TRP A 424 9.21 4.63 18.60
C TRP A 424 10.75 4.60 18.58
N MET A 425 11.34 3.48 18.16
CA MET A 425 12.80 3.35 18.04
C MET A 425 13.35 4.32 16.99
N ILE A 426 12.78 4.32 15.79
CA ILE A 426 13.15 5.22 14.69
C ILE A 426 12.99 6.68 15.12
N GLY A 427 11.89 7.02 15.80
CA GLY A 427 11.65 8.37 16.31
C GLY A 427 12.67 8.80 17.35
N THR A 428 13.05 7.90 18.26
CA THR A 428 14.05 8.16 19.31
C THR A 428 15.45 8.33 18.72
N ILE A 429 15.87 7.43 17.85
CA ILE A 429 17.18 7.49 17.17
C ILE A 429 17.24 8.73 16.27
N GLY A 430 16.18 9.00 15.50
CA GLY A 430 16.10 10.18 14.64
C GLY A 430 16.15 11.49 15.42
N ALA A 431 15.53 11.57 16.60
CA ALA A 431 15.62 12.74 17.47
C ALA A 431 17.06 12.97 17.95
N TYR A 432 17.78 11.90 18.30
CA TYR A 432 19.20 11.97 18.69
C TYR A 432 20.09 12.38 17.52
N ALA A 433 19.96 11.72 16.37
CA ALA A 433 20.77 11.96 15.18
C ALA A 433 20.58 13.36 14.59
N LEU A 434 19.36 13.91 14.66
CA LEU A 434 19.04 15.24 14.13
C LEU A 434 19.17 16.36 15.17
N GLY A 435 19.54 16.05 16.41
CA GLY A 435 19.68 17.03 17.48
C GLY A 435 18.40 17.85 17.72
N ILE A 436 17.21 17.24 17.53
CA ILE A 436 15.94 17.96 17.65
C ILE A 436 15.80 18.42 19.10
N PRO A 437 15.66 19.74 19.37
CA PRO A 437 15.64 20.26 20.73
C PRO A 437 14.50 19.62 21.51
N ARG A 438 14.82 19.20 22.73
CA ARG A 438 13.89 18.66 23.73
C ARG A 438 12.66 19.58 23.76
N ARG A 439 11.45 19.04 23.56
CA ARG A 439 10.22 19.83 23.67
C ARG A 439 10.28 20.59 25.00
N SER A 440 10.12 21.91 24.90
CA SER A 440 10.35 22.94 25.90
C SER A 440 10.01 22.56 27.35
N GLY A 441 10.88 22.92 28.29
CA GLY A 441 10.56 23.15 29.70
C GLY A 441 10.72 21.96 30.64
N GLU A 442 10.20 20.78 30.28
CA GLU A 442 10.24 19.61 31.17
C GLU A 442 11.34 18.62 30.74
N LYS A 443 12.07 18.07 31.73
CA LYS A 443 12.98 16.93 31.54
C LYS A 443 12.17 15.69 31.12
N MET A 444 11.74 15.63 29.88
CA MET A 444 11.04 14.47 29.33
C MET A 444 11.99 13.27 29.35
N LYS A 445 11.58 12.19 30.03
CA LYS A 445 12.38 10.95 30.13
C LYS A 445 12.68 10.40 28.74
N TRP A 446 13.88 9.84 28.55
CA TRP A 446 14.39 9.39 27.25
C TRP A 446 13.43 8.44 26.52
N TYR A 447 12.78 7.53 27.24
CA TYR A 447 11.87 6.56 26.66
C TYR A 447 10.55 7.18 26.14
N ARG A 448 10.29 8.46 26.40
CA ARG A 448 9.13 9.19 25.86
C ARG A 448 9.46 10.00 24.60
N TRP A 449 10.72 10.08 24.18
CA TRP A 449 11.10 10.92 23.04
C TRP A 449 10.48 10.45 21.72
N GLY A 450 10.43 9.14 21.49
CA GLY A 450 9.74 8.52 20.35
C GLY A 450 8.27 8.18 20.61
N ALA A 451 7.73 8.49 21.80
CA ALA A 451 6.35 8.10 22.13
C ALA A 451 5.36 8.83 21.22
N ARG A 452 4.42 8.06 20.66
CA ARG A 452 3.40 8.62 19.79
C ARG A 452 2.25 9.06 20.68
N ASP A 453 2.23 10.30 21.16
CA ASP A 453 1.14 10.90 21.95
C ASP A 453 -0.24 10.62 21.29
N GLN A 454 -0.90 9.52 21.70
CA GLN A 454 -2.06 8.98 20.98
C GLN A 454 -3.29 9.86 21.15
N GLN A 455 -3.41 10.47 22.33
CA GLN A 455 -4.48 11.42 22.60
C GLN A 455 -4.42 12.57 21.60
N LYS A 456 -3.24 13.16 21.37
CA LYS A 456 -3.09 14.26 20.40
C LYS A 456 -3.11 13.80 18.94
N LEU A 457 -2.44 12.70 18.63
CA LEU A 457 -2.23 12.28 17.25
C LEU A 457 -3.43 11.53 16.67
N PHE A 458 -4.21 10.81 17.48
CA PHE A 458 -5.26 9.92 17.00
C PHE A 458 -6.66 10.44 17.35
N TYR A 459 -6.93 10.70 18.63
CA TYR A 459 -8.26 11.08 19.12
C TYR A 459 -8.56 12.58 18.99
N ASN A 460 -7.61 13.43 19.36
CA ASN A 460 -7.74 14.89 19.34
C ASN A 460 -6.97 15.51 18.16
N ALA A 461 -6.80 14.76 17.07
CA ALA A 461 -6.14 15.28 15.89
C ALA A 461 -7.01 16.34 15.20
N GLU A 462 -6.37 17.43 14.83
CA GLU A 462 -6.99 18.46 14.00
C GLU A 462 -7.00 17.99 12.54
N TRP A 463 -8.19 17.87 11.97
CA TRP A 463 -8.38 17.43 10.59
C TRP A 463 -8.44 18.60 9.61
N ILE A 464 -7.83 18.43 8.45
CA ILE A 464 -7.95 19.39 7.34
C ILE A 464 -9.21 19.05 6.54
N ASP A 465 -10.08 20.03 6.40
CA ASP A 465 -11.07 20.07 5.34
C ASP A 465 -10.60 21.12 4.32
N LEU A 466 -10.51 20.73 3.04
CA LEU A 466 -10.06 21.63 1.96
C LEU A 466 -11.18 22.58 1.54
N PHE A 467 -12.43 22.19 1.78
CA PHE A 467 -13.61 23.03 1.60
C PHE A 467 -14.57 22.84 2.78
N PRO A 468 -15.23 23.91 3.26
CA PRO A 468 -16.19 23.81 4.35
C PRO A 468 -17.33 22.83 4.02
N ARG A 469 -17.86 22.19 5.05
CA ARG A 469 -19.03 21.31 4.90
C ARG A 469 -20.24 22.13 4.43
N GLY A 470 -20.96 21.62 3.43
CA GLY A 470 -22.10 22.31 2.84
C GLY A 470 -21.72 23.41 1.83
N ASP A 471 -20.44 23.77 1.71
CA ASP A 471 -20.00 24.62 0.63
C ASP A 471 -20.02 23.85 -0.69
N ASN A 472 -21.11 24.07 -1.43
CA ASN A 472 -21.41 23.40 -2.68
C ASN A 472 -20.75 24.07 -3.90
N GLY A 473 -20.03 25.18 -3.72
CA GLY A 473 -19.44 25.93 -4.83
C GLY A 473 -20.46 26.31 -5.91
N GLY A 474 -21.70 26.62 -5.51
CA GLY A 474 -22.81 26.96 -6.39
C GLY A 474 -23.48 25.77 -7.11
N VAL A 475 -23.07 24.52 -6.86
CA VAL A 475 -23.67 23.35 -7.51
C VAL A 475 -24.86 22.83 -6.69
N GLU A 476 -26.07 23.00 -7.20
CA GLU A 476 -27.28 22.49 -6.58
C GLU A 476 -27.31 20.95 -6.55
N CYS A 477 -27.74 20.38 -5.43
CA CYS A 477 -27.87 18.92 -5.21
C CYS A 477 -26.59 18.14 -5.54
N ARG A 478 -25.42 18.70 -5.20
CA ARG A 478 -24.10 18.15 -5.54
C ARG A 478 -23.91 16.72 -5.04
N ASP A 479 -24.25 16.46 -3.78
CA ASP A 479 -24.02 15.18 -3.13
C ASP A 479 -25.04 14.14 -3.62
N SER A 480 -26.28 14.54 -3.87
CA SER A 480 -27.30 13.68 -4.49
C SER A 480 -26.91 13.27 -5.91
N LYS A 481 -26.38 14.21 -6.73
CA LYS A 481 -25.83 13.91 -8.07
C LYS A 481 -24.63 12.98 -8.01
N LEU A 482 -23.78 13.10 -6.99
CA LEU A 482 -22.65 12.20 -6.79
C LEU A 482 -23.13 10.80 -6.38
N ALA A 483 -24.07 10.70 -5.45
CA ALA A 483 -24.68 9.43 -5.05
C ALA A 483 -25.33 8.71 -6.24
N MET A 484 -26.02 9.44 -7.11
CA MET A 484 -26.59 8.91 -8.35
C MET A 484 -25.50 8.33 -9.27
N LYS A 485 -24.40 9.07 -9.49
CA LYS A 485 -23.26 8.59 -10.30
C LYS A 485 -22.60 7.36 -9.70
N MET A 486 -22.50 7.28 -8.37
CA MET A 486 -22.01 6.07 -7.70
C MET A 486 -22.98 4.90 -7.88
N GLY A 487 -24.30 5.14 -7.87
CA GLY A 487 -25.30 4.12 -8.18
C GLY A 487 -25.17 3.56 -9.60
N ILE A 488 -24.95 4.43 -10.60
CA ILE A 488 -24.67 3.99 -11.98
C ILE A 488 -23.38 3.17 -12.04
N ALA A 489 -22.30 3.67 -11.44
CA ALA A 489 -21.03 2.97 -11.42
C ALA A 489 -21.12 1.60 -10.73
N ALA A 490 -21.92 1.49 -9.66
CA ALA A 490 -22.12 0.25 -8.92
C ALA A 490 -22.92 -0.82 -9.68
N LEU A 491 -23.73 -0.42 -10.66
CA LEU A 491 -24.38 -1.35 -11.60
C LEU A 491 -23.39 -1.85 -12.65
N MET A 492 -22.43 -1.02 -13.06
CA MET A 492 -21.43 -1.36 -14.08
C MET A 492 -20.24 -2.15 -13.52
N LEU A 493 -19.91 -1.97 -12.24
CA LEU A 493 -18.78 -2.61 -11.56
C LEU A 493 -19.27 -3.41 -10.37
N PRO A 494 -19.48 -4.73 -10.53
CA PRO A 494 -20.12 -5.57 -9.53
C PRO A 494 -19.18 -5.95 -8.37
N ILE A 495 -18.74 -4.95 -7.59
CA ILE A 495 -17.79 -5.12 -6.47
C ILE A 495 -18.44 -4.72 -5.13
N GLY A 496 -19.74 -4.38 -5.10
CA GLY A 496 -20.49 -3.99 -3.89
C GLY A 496 -20.06 -2.68 -3.19
N LEU A 497 -18.77 -2.31 -3.25
CA LEU A 497 -18.16 -1.12 -2.66
C LEU A 497 -18.79 0.17 -3.18
N GLY A 498 -19.07 0.24 -4.49
CA GLY A 498 -19.75 1.38 -5.11
C GLY A 498 -21.13 1.61 -4.50
N SER A 499 -21.88 0.54 -4.23
CA SER A 499 -23.20 0.59 -3.60
C SER A 499 -23.09 1.05 -2.14
N ALA A 500 -22.14 0.52 -1.36
CA ALA A 500 -21.94 0.92 0.03
C ALA A 500 -21.57 2.41 0.17
N ILE A 501 -20.63 2.89 -0.65
CA ILE A 501 -20.25 4.30 -0.71
C ILE A 501 -21.43 5.15 -1.16
N GLY A 502 -22.13 4.73 -2.21
CA GLY A 502 -23.29 5.45 -2.75
C GLY A 502 -24.43 5.58 -1.75
N ILE A 503 -24.73 4.55 -0.94
CA ILE A 503 -25.73 4.62 0.13
C ILE A 503 -25.31 5.62 1.21
N SER A 504 -24.05 5.58 1.63
CA SER A 504 -23.52 6.53 2.63
C SER A 504 -23.62 7.97 2.13
N LEU A 505 -23.32 8.19 0.84
CA LEU A 505 -23.49 9.47 0.17
C LEU A 505 -24.95 9.90 0.09
N TYR A 506 -25.85 9.01 -0.33
CA TYR A 506 -27.29 9.28 -0.39
C TYR A 506 -27.86 9.68 0.97
N LYS A 507 -27.53 8.94 2.03
CA LYS A 507 -27.96 9.26 3.41
C LYS A 507 -27.49 10.66 3.81
N THR A 508 -26.21 10.96 3.55
CA THR A 508 -25.63 12.28 3.86
C THR A 508 -26.28 13.39 3.04
N ALA A 509 -26.48 13.16 1.74
CA ALA A 509 -27.10 14.12 0.82
C ALA A 509 -28.54 14.42 1.24
N ARG A 510 -29.32 13.40 1.62
CA ARG A 510 -30.69 13.60 2.10
C ARG A 510 -30.76 14.44 3.38
N THR A 511 -29.77 14.33 4.27
CA THR A 511 -29.71 15.17 5.48
C THR A 511 -29.32 16.62 5.18
N ILE A 512 -28.42 16.86 4.22
CA ILE A 512 -27.89 18.20 3.92
C ILE A 512 -28.74 18.94 2.89
N GLU A 513 -29.17 18.25 1.84
CA GLU A 513 -29.84 18.82 0.67
C GLU A 513 -31.36 18.58 0.69
N GLY A 514 -31.86 17.80 1.65
CA GLY A 514 -33.27 17.41 1.72
C GLY A 514 -33.68 16.42 0.61
N PRO A 515 -34.98 16.08 0.55
CA PRO A 515 -35.54 15.27 -0.54
C PRO A 515 -35.43 16.00 -1.88
N ASN A 516 -34.90 15.34 -2.90
CA ASN A 516 -34.81 15.88 -4.25
C ASN A 516 -34.87 14.76 -5.30
N LYS A 517 -35.06 15.14 -6.58
CA LYS A 517 -35.17 14.18 -7.70
C LYS A 517 -33.93 13.31 -7.84
N TYR A 518 -32.72 13.89 -7.74
CA TYR A 518 -31.47 13.14 -7.87
C TYR A 518 -31.27 12.14 -6.73
N GLY A 519 -31.62 12.52 -5.51
CA GLY A 519 -31.57 11.63 -4.35
C GLY A 519 -32.53 10.44 -4.50
N THR A 520 -33.72 10.68 -5.04
CA THR A 520 -34.70 9.61 -5.30
C THR A 520 -34.20 8.62 -6.35
N ILE A 521 -33.66 9.13 -7.47
CA ILE A 521 -33.04 8.29 -8.51
C ILE A 521 -31.84 7.53 -7.94
N ALA A 522 -30.98 8.20 -7.18
CA ALA A 522 -29.81 7.59 -6.55
C ALA A 522 -30.20 6.40 -5.66
N ARG A 523 -31.23 6.56 -4.81
CA ARG A 523 -31.73 5.47 -3.97
C ARG A 523 -32.19 4.27 -4.81
N GLY A 524 -32.98 4.50 -5.87
CA GLY A 524 -33.45 3.45 -6.76
C GLY A 524 -32.30 2.69 -7.42
N LEU A 525 -31.34 3.42 -7.99
CA LEU A 525 -30.15 2.85 -8.61
C LEU A 525 -29.29 2.05 -7.62
N LEU A 526 -29.11 2.55 -6.40
CA LEU A 526 -28.31 1.86 -5.38
C LEU A 526 -28.97 0.57 -4.89
N VAL A 527 -30.29 0.56 -4.72
CA VAL A 527 -31.03 -0.67 -4.38
C VAL A 527 -30.94 -1.67 -5.53
N ALA A 528 -31.18 -1.21 -6.77
CA ALA A 528 -31.03 -2.06 -7.95
C ALA A 528 -29.60 -2.61 -8.07
N ALA A 529 -28.58 -1.79 -7.81
CA ALA A 529 -27.19 -2.21 -7.80
C ALA A 529 -26.94 -3.29 -6.74
N ILE A 530 -27.43 -3.13 -5.51
CA ILE A 530 -27.27 -4.15 -4.47
C ILE A 530 -27.94 -5.45 -4.88
N MET A 531 -29.19 -5.40 -5.34
CA MET A 531 -29.92 -6.60 -5.77
C MET A 531 -29.21 -7.29 -6.93
N PHE A 532 -28.74 -6.53 -7.92
CA PHE A 532 -27.96 -7.05 -9.04
C PHE A 532 -26.64 -7.68 -8.57
N ASN A 533 -25.87 -6.99 -7.71
CA ASN A 533 -24.61 -7.51 -7.16
C ASN A 533 -24.82 -8.80 -6.37
N VAL A 534 -25.83 -8.87 -5.50
CA VAL A 534 -26.14 -10.07 -4.73
C VAL A 534 -26.54 -11.21 -5.66
N THR A 535 -27.43 -10.95 -6.62
CA THR A 535 -27.87 -11.96 -7.58
C THR A 535 -26.71 -12.47 -8.42
N LEU A 536 -25.84 -11.56 -8.89
CA LEU A 536 -24.66 -11.91 -9.66
C LEU A 536 -23.66 -12.72 -8.83
N ILE A 537 -23.35 -12.32 -7.59
CA ILE A 537 -22.45 -13.10 -6.71
C ILE A 537 -23.01 -14.50 -6.47
N VAL A 538 -24.31 -14.63 -6.18
CA VAL A 538 -24.96 -15.93 -6.02
C VAL A 538 -24.87 -16.75 -7.30
N ALA A 539 -25.17 -16.16 -8.46
CA ALA A 539 -25.05 -16.84 -9.75
C ALA A 539 -23.61 -17.30 -10.03
N LEU A 540 -22.62 -16.43 -9.82
CA LEU A 540 -21.20 -16.75 -10.00
C LEU A 540 -20.69 -17.79 -8.99
N ALA A 541 -21.28 -17.88 -7.81
CA ALA A 541 -20.97 -18.91 -6.82
C ALA A 541 -21.52 -20.29 -7.21
N LEU A 542 -22.58 -20.34 -8.02
CA LEU A 542 -23.19 -21.58 -8.50
C LEU A 542 -22.58 -22.09 -9.81
N ILE A 543 -21.89 -21.24 -10.57
CA ILE A 543 -21.28 -21.60 -11.85
C ILE A 543 -19.79 -21.93 -11.63
N LYS A 544 -19.39 -23.14 -12.02
CA LYS A 544 -17.98 -23.55 -12.07
C LYS A 544 -17.24 -22.86 -13.20
N PHE A 545 -15.97 -22.55 -13.01
CA PHE A 545 -15.14 -21.91 -14.03
C PHE A 545 -15.02 -22.72 -15.32
N GLY A 546 -14.92 -24.05 -15.22
CA GLY A 546 -14.81 -24.93 -16.39
C GLY A 546 -16.03 -24.84 -17.32
N ALA A 547 -17.18 -24.36 -16.83
CA ALA A 547 -18.36 -24.10 -17.65
C ALA A 547 -18.16 -22.95 -18.66
N LEU A 548 -17.13 -22.11 -18.47
CA LEU A 548 -16.78 -21.03 -19.40
C LEU A 548 -15.93 -21.51 -20.59
N GLY A 549 -15.31 -22.70 -20.50
CA GLY A 549 -14.43 -23.22 -21.55
C GLY A 549 -13.14 -22.40 -21.78
N ILE A 550 -12.66 -21.68 -20.76
CA ILE A 550 -11.43 -20.88 -20.81
C ILE A 550 -10.26 -21.73 -20.31
N SER A 551 -9.24 -21.93 -21.15
CA SER A 551 -7.97 -22.58 -20.77
C SER A 551 -6.90 -21.57 -20.35
N LEU A 552 -6.09 -21.93 -19.36
CA LEU A 552 -4.87 -21.24 -18.91
C LEU A 552 -3.82 -21.07 -20.02
#